data_AF-A0A5J6UHL7-F1
#
_entry.id   AF-A0A5J6UHL7-F1
#
_cell.length_a   1.000
_cell.length_b   1.000
_cell.length_c   1.000
_cell.angle_alpha   90.00
_cell.angle_beta   90.00
_cell.angle_gamma   90.00
#
_symmetry.space_group_name_H-M   'P 1'
#
loop_
_entity.id
_entity.type
_entity.pdbx_description
1 polymer ?
#
loop_
_entity_poly.entity_id
_entity_poly.type
_entity_poly.pdbx_seq_one_letter_code
_entity_poly.pdbx_strand_id
1 'polypeptide(L)'
;MPTSLDEQPDERRALGPRLPAGVLVRSRSAPTDRTDGPPHDGSGRLEPRLEPRHEPRHEPRHEPRHEAATGEKRSPDRPPGQAARSDGGPTSMETVLLLLLLLPVIAAICYPLRRRAAAHRPPAPSPRAVIRCKPPLDPYAIDAVGLAGPGALATARVMALAALGTSSPSLVVIPRPDVTRMFGVDEDEFLDDDITELFIPGNLDAALAYLETELAIRRNAGKGPLPRLLLIADCAGEIDRIHALMTRHRGAVSAILMGPWTGDRATVTAAGVVTVPPADAPGLPDRLPTMSRTRARSLLDAAAEPPPSHKRPPRRSTARRT
;
A
#
# COMPACT_ATOMS: atom_id res chain seq x y z
N MET A 1 46.25 -19.87 52.88
CA MET A 1 46.45 -19.34 54.25
C MET A 1 46.09 -17.85 54.22
N PRO A 2 45.36 -17.31 55.20
CA PRO A 2 43.93 -16.99 55.08
C PRO A 2 43.56 -15.48 55.21
N THR A 3 42.24 -15.19 55.14
CA THR A 3 41.44 -14.05 55.72
C THR A 3 41.70 -12.64 55.15
N SER A 4 40.72 -11.76 54.87
CA SER A 4 39.32 -11.50 55.29
C SER A 4 38.55 -10.86 54.09
N LEU A 5 37.26 -11.07 53.81
CA LEU A 5 36.00 -10.79 54.54
C LEU A 5 35.76 -9.30 54.88
N ASP A 6 34.92 -8.67 54.05
CA ASP A 6 33.95 -7.58 54.33
C ASP A 6 33.08 -7.52 53.05
N GLU A 7 31.90 -8.11 52.93
CA GLU A 7 30.61 -7.86 53.62
C GLU A 7 30.11 -6.41 53.49
N GLN A 8 29.29 -6.15 52.46
CA GLN A 8 28.27 -5.09 52.51
C GLN A 8 26.93 -5.62 51.97
N PRO A 9 25.81 -5.22 52.59
CA PRO A 9 24.59 -6.02 52.61
C PRO A 9 23.63 -5.70 51.47
N ASP A 10 22.97 -6.77 51.05
CA ASP A 10 21.64 -6.80 50.46
C ASP A 10 20.61 -6.70 51.60
N GLU A 11 19.60 -5.84 51.49
CA GLU A 11 18.21 -6.20 51.82
C GLU A 11 17.25 -5.00 51.65
N ARG A 12 16.39 -5.14 50.62
CA ARG A 12 14.93 -5.26 50.75
C ARG A 12 14.06 -4.10 51.28
N ARG A 13 13.00 -3.90 50.47
CA ARG A 13 11.57 -3.77 50.84
C ARG A 13 11.12 -2.50 51.58
N ALA A 14 10.26 -1.75 50.91
CA ALA A 14 8.89 -1.42 51.37
C ALA A 14 8.16 -0.72 50.22
N LEU A 15 7.14 -1.35 49.61
CA LEU A 15 5.73 -1.14 49.94
C LEU A 15 5.26 0.30 49.64
N GLY A 16 4.35 0.42 48.65
CA GLY A 16 3.38 1.53 48.59
C GLY A 16 2.44 1.50 49.82
N PRO A 17 1.26 2.15 49.83
CA PRO A 17 0.44 2.63 48.70
C PRO A 17 -0.19 4.02 48.97
N ARG A 18 -1.04 4.51 48.03
CA ARG A 18 -2.45 4.94 48.26
C ARG A 18 -2.91 5.98 47.24
N LEU A 19 -3.85 5.54 46.40
CA LEU A 19 -4.83 6.38 45.72
C LEU A 19 -5.86 6.88 46.76
N PRO A 20 -6.32 8.15 46.68
CA PRO A 20 -7.60 8.52 47.24
C PRO A 20 -8.74 8.30 46.24
N ALA A 21 -9.77 7.66 46.75
CA ALA A 21 -11.08 7.50 46.16
C ALA A 21 -11.90 8.81 46.23
N GLY A 22 -12.84 8.93 45.30
CA GLY A 22 -14.15 9.53 45.58
C GLY A 22 -14.31 11.01 45.25
N VAL A 23 -14.88 11.29 44.07
CA VAL A 23 -15.91 12.33 43.95
C VAL A 23 -17.09 11.75 43.18
N LEU A 24 -18.14 11.48 43.94
CA LEU A 24 -19.46 11.07 43.52
C LEU A 24 -20.31 12.36 43.49
N VAL A 25 -20.63 12.88 42.30
CA VAL A 25 -21.62 13.96 42.13
C VAL A 25 -22.56 13.49 41.01
N ARG A 26 -23.64 12.80 41.38
CA ARG A 26 -24.97 13.34 41.69
C ARG A 26 -25.71 13.78 40.44
N SER A 27 -26.47 12.83 39.92
CA SER A 27 -27.59 13.00 39.00
C SER A 27 -28.55 14.09 39.48
N ARG A 28 -28.98 14.97 38.57
CA ARG A 28 -30.26 15.67 38.64
C ARG A 28 -30.95 15.59 37.29
N SER A 29 -32.18 15.10 37.36
CA SER A 29 -33.16 14.95 36.30
C SER A 29 -33.78 16.29 35.91
N ALA A 30 -33.98 16.49 34.59
CA ALA A 30 -35.18 17.01 33.88
C ALA A 30 -35.84 18.36 34.31
N PRO A 31 -36.91 18.85 33.64
CA PRO A 31 -37.23 19.01 32.21
C PRO A 31 -37.72 20.44 31.87
N THR A 32 -37.70 20.86 30.60
CA THR A 32 -38.64 21.85 29.99
C THR A 32 -38.50 21.72 28.47
N ASP A 33 -39.49 21.22 27.72
CA ASP A 33 -40.81 21.77 27.38
C ASP A 33 -40.76 22.80 26.23
N ARG A 34 -41.40 22.38 25.12
CA ARG A 34 -42.13 23.13 24.07
C ARG A 34 -41.51 24.32 23.33
N THR A 35 -41.40 24.15 22.01
CA THR A 35 -42.18 24.90 20.99
C THR A 35 -42.08 24.12 19.67
N ASP A 36 -43.08 23.36 19.22
CA ASP A 36 -44.27 23.78 18.46
C ASP A 36 -44.00 24.79 17.33
N GLY A 37 -44.12 24.33 16.08
CA GLY A 37 -44.08 25.14 14.86
C GLY A 37 -44.13 24.28 13.58
N PRO A 38 -45.17 24.35 12.72
CA PRO A 38 -45.64 23.24 11.88
C PRO A 38 -45.26 23.38 10.38
N PRO A 39 -45.81 22.56 9.45
CA PRO A 39 -45.14 22.13 8.23
C PRO A 39 -45.39 23.04 7.03
N HIS A 40 -44.47 23.04 6.05
CA HIS A 40 -44.76 23.49 4.70
C HIS A 40 -45.05 22.30 3.79
N ASP A 41 -46.36 22.13 3.59
CA ASP A 41 -46.99 21.48 2.46
C ASP A 41 -46.67 22.24 1.16
N GLY A 42 -46.51 21.51 0.06
CA GLY A 42 -45.98 22.05 -1.19
C GLY A 42 -45.95 21.02 -2.31
N SER A 43 -47.08 20.33 -2.48
CA SER A 43 -47.52 19.58 -3.65
C SER A 43 -46.93 20.12 -4.99
N GLY A 44 -46.08 19.30 -5.60
CA GLY A 44 -45.71 19.35 -7.02
C GLY A 44 -45.95 17.99 -7.68
N ARG A 45 -47.24 17.67 -7.85
CA ARG A 45 -47.79 16.55 -8.62
C ARG A 45 -47.43 16.69 -10.12
N LEU A 46 -47.31 15.52 -10.78
CA LEU A 46 -47.38 15.17 -12.21
C LEU A 46 -46.16 14.32 -12.58
N GLU A 47 -46.21 12.98 -12.47
CA GLU A 47 -46.88 11.98 -13.32
C GLU A 47 -45.80 11.10 -14.00
N PRO A 48 -46.05 9.80 -14.20
CA PRO A 48 -45.03 8.78 -14.42
C PRO A 48 -44.81 8.55 -15.91
N ARG A 49 -43.56 8.59 -16.38
CA ARG A 49 -43.24 8.12 -17.74
C ARG A 49 -42.75 6.68 -17.69
N LEU A 50 -43.68 5.82 -18.09
CA LEU A 50 -43.49 4.41 -18.42
C LEU A 50 -42.44 4.22 -19.53
N GLU A 51 -41.84 3.03 -19.49
CA GLU A 51 -40.70 2.48 -20.24
C GLU A 51 -40.70 2.65 -21.78
N PRO A 52 -39.61 2.24 -22.46
CA PRO A 52 -39.64 0.88 -22.97
C PRO A 52 -38.40 0.03 -22.66
N ARG A 53 -38.69 -1.19 -22.21
CA ARG A 53 -37.90 -2.41 -22.34
C ARG A 53 -37.09 -2.46 -23.64
N HIS A 54 -35.80 -2.71 -23.50
CA HIS A 54 -35.03 -3.44 -24.51
C HIS A 54 -34.45 -4.70 -23.89
N GLU A 55 -35.19 -5.79 -24.11
CA GLU A 55 -34.73 -7.16 -23.93
C GLU A 55 -33.82 -7.58 -25.10
N PRO A 56 -33.04 -8.66 -24.90
CA PRO A 56 -31.80 -8.94 -25.60
C PRO A 56 -32.03 -9.59 -26.97
N ARG A 57 -31.24 -9.18 -27.96
CA ARG A 57 -31.21 -9.85 -29.26
C ARG A 57 -30.17 -10.97 -29.23
N HIS A 58 -30.68 -12.19 -29.22
CA HIS A 58 -30.00 -13.41 -29.65
C HIS A 58 -29.42 -13.26 -31.05
N GLU A 59 -28.19 -13.75 -31.24
CA GLU A 59 -27.69 -14.21 -32.54
C GLU A 59 -26.68 -15.37 -32.33
N PRO A 60 -26.45 -16.23 -33.35
CA PRO A 60 -26.72 -17.65 -33.20
C PRO A 60 -25.47 -18.50 -33.10
N ARG A 61 -25.68 -19.63 -32.43
CA ARG A 61 -24.86 -20.83 -32.35
C ARG A 61 -24.67 -21.43 -33.76
N HIS A 62 -23.45 -21.42 -34.28
CA HIS A 62 -23.05 -22.28 -35.39
C HIS A 62 -22.25 -23.48 -34.86
N GLU A 63 -22.95 -24.59 -34.67
CA GLU A 63 -22.35 -25.93 -34.69
C GLU A 63 -22.38 -26.43 -36.15
N PRO A 64 -21.26 -26.87 -36.73
CA PRO A 64 -21.29 -27.79 -37.85
C PRO A 64 -21.29 -29.21 -37.31
N ARG A 65 -22.45 -29.86 -37.39
CA ARG A 65 -22.64 -31.30 -37.18
C ARG A 65 -22.97 -31.91 -38.55
N HIS A 66 -22.02 -32.64 -39.13
CA HIS A 66 -22.25 -33.65 -40.15
C HIS A 66 -21.68 -34.96 -39.60
N GLU A 67 -22.54 -35.92 -39.23
CA GLU A 67 -22.91 -37.08 -40.07
C GLU A 67 -21.68 -37.96 -40.37
N ALA A 68 -21.41 -38.97 -39.54
CA ALA A 68 -22.05 -40.29 -39.55
C ALA A 68 -21.98 -40.98 -40.92
N ALA A 69 -21.14 -42.01 -41.04
CA ALA A 69 -21.57 -43.34 -41.46
C ALA A 69 -20.42 -44.38 -41.39
N THR A 70 -20.73 -45.53 -40.77
CA THR A 70 -20.28 -46.90 -41.08
C THR A 70 -18.77 -47.17 -41.16
N GLY A 71 -18.22 -47.92 -40.21
CA GLY A 71 -18.22 -49.40 -40.26
C GLY A 71 -16.90 -49.83 -40.93
N GLU A 72 -16.00 -50.56 -40.28
CA GLU A 72 -15.99 -52.02 -40.33
C GLU A 72 -14.74 -52.57 -39.60
N LYS A 73 -14.98 -53.54 -38.70
CA LYS A 73 -14.16 -54.71 -38.32
C LYS A 73 -12.67 -54.82 -38.73
N ARG A 74 -11.80 -54.99 -37.71
CA ARG A 74 -10.90 -56.17 -37.41
C ARG A 74 -9.54 -55.75 -36.82
N SER A 75 -9.25 -56.24 -35.61
CA SER A 75 -7.88 -56.52 -35.09
C SER A 75 -7.31 -57.80 -35.74
N PRO A 76 -6.06 -58.28 -35.47
CA PRO A 76 -4.91 -57.75 -34.69
C PRO A 76 -3.52 -57.91 -35.42
N ASP A 77 -2.44 -57.58 -34.70
CA ASP A 77 -1.04 -58.06 -34.83
C ASP A 77 -0.07 -57.51 -35.91
N ARG A 78 0.85 -56.61 -35.48
CA ARG A 78 2.33 -56.81 -35.51
C ARG A 78 3.13 -55.60 -34.97
N PRO A 79 4.11 -55.77 -34.07
CA PRO A 79 5.31 -54.93 -33.96
C PRO A 79 6.52 -55.66 -34.59
N PRO A 80 7.77 -55.15 -34.61
CA PRO A 80 8.30 -53.82 -34.24
C PRO A 80 9.21 -53.18 -35.33
N GLY A 81 9.64 -51.93 -35.12
CA GLY A 81 10.99 -51.49 -35.53
C GLY A 81 11.12 -50.28 -36.46
N GLN A 82 12.07 -49.41 -36.09
CA GLN A 82 12.72 -48.30 -36.83
C GLN A 82 11.94 -46.99 -36.85
N ALA A 83 12.23 -46.04 -35.94
CA ALA A 83 13.43 -45.18 -35.91
C ALA A 83 13.54 -44.28 -37.15
N ALA A 84 12.91 -43.10 -37.08
CA ALA A 84 13.40 -41.91 -37.75
C ALA A 84 13.00 -40.69 -36.91
N ARG A 85 13.94 -40.27 -36.06
CA ARG A 85 13.99 -38.92 -35.50
C ARG A 85 13.91 -37.94 -36.66
N SER A 86 12.88 -37.12 -36.70
CA SER A 86 12.94 -35.82 -37.38
C SER A 86 13.08 -34.76 -36.30
N ASP A 87 14.33 -34.48 -35.94
CA ASP A 87 14.73 -33.25 -35.24
C ASP A 87 14.57 -32.09 -36.22
N GLY A 88 13.35 -31.57 -36.34
CA GLY A 88 13.07 -30.27 -36.94
C GLY A 88 13.24 -29.18 -35.89
N GLY A 89 14.48 -28.94 -35.46
CA GLY A 89 14.79 -27.84 -34.55
C GLY A 89 14.45 -26.50 -35.21
N PRO A 90 13.77 -25.56 -34.54
CA PRO A 90 13.55 -24.23 -35.07
C PRO A 90 14.91 -23.60 -35.41
N THR A 91 14.98 -23.06 -36.63
CA THR A 91 16.22 -22.50 -37.18
C THR A 91 16.82 -21.47 -36.24
N SER A 92 18.13 -21.59 -35.99
CA SER A 92 18.89 -20.78 -35.04
C SER A 92 18.71 -19.26 -35.16
N MET A 93 18.23 -18.74 -36.30
CA MET A 93 17.96 -17.31 -36.46
C MET A 93 16.65 -16.87 -35.81
N GLU A 94 15.62 -17.71 -35.80
CA GLU A 94 14.32 -17.37 -35.21
C GLU A 94 14.42 -17.26 -33.69
N THR A 95 15.20 -18.13 -33.07
CA THR A 95 15.53 -18.05 -31.64
C THR A 95 16.34 -16.79 -31.32
N VAL A 96 17.28 -16.39 -32.19
CA VAL A 96 18.08 -15.16 -31.99
C VAL A 96 17.22 -13.90 -32.18
N LEU A 97 16.30 -13.90 -33.15
CA LEU A 97 15.35 -12.80 -33.35
C LEU A 97 14.36 -12.66 -32.20
N LEU A 98 13.82 -13.78 -31.70
CA LEU A 98 12.98 -13.78 -30.50
C LEU A 98 13.75 -13.28 -29.27
N LEU A 99 15.02 -13.67 -29.11
CA LEU A 99 15.86 -13.20 -28.01
C LEU A 99 16.15 -11.69 -28.10
N LEU A 100 16.42 -11.18 -29.30
CA LEU A 100 16.63 -9.74 -29.55
C LEU A 100 15.34 -8.92 -29.36
N LEU A 101 14.18 -9.49 -29.67
CA LEU A 101 12.87 -8.86 -29.43
C LEU A 101 12.50 -8.84 -27.94
N LEU A 102 12.91 -9.86 -27.18
CA LEU A 102 12.70 -9.92 -25.73
C LEU A 102 13.65 -9.01 -24.94
N LEU A 103 14.83 -8.69 -25.47
CA LEU A 103 15.83 -7.83 -24.83
C LEU A 103 15.30 -6.45 -24.38
N PRO A 104 14.53 -5.68 -25.16
CA PRO A 104 13.95 -4.40 -24.70
C PRO A 104 12.86 -4.60 -23.62
N VAL A 105 12.09 -5.69 -23.68
CA VAL A 105 11.08 -6.00 -22.65
C VAL A 105 11.76 -6.39 -21.34
N ILE A 106 12.79 -7.24 -21.41
CA ILE A 106 13.61 -7.61 -20.26
C ILE A 106 14.37 -6.38 -19.74
N ALA A 107 14.87 -5.50 -20.60
CA ALA A 107 15.51 -4.27 -20.19
C ALA A 107 14.52 -3.35 -19.46
N ALA A 108 13.29 -3.17 -19.95
CA ALA A 108 12.27 -2.37 -19.26
C ALA A 108 11.89 -2.94 -17.88
N ILE A 109 11.83 -4.26 -17.75
CA ILE A 109 11.53 -4.96 -16.47
C ILE A 109 12.75 -4.94 -15.53
N CYS A 110 13.97 -5.10 -16.05
CA CYS A 110 15.20 -5.19 -15.26
C CYS A 110 15.89 -3.84 -14.98
N TYR A 111 15.55 -2.78 -15.71
CA TYR A 111 16.08 -1.43 -15.50
C TYR A 111 15.81 -0.89 -14.08
N PRO A 112 14.58 -0.98 -13.53
CA PRO A 112 14.34 -0.55 -12.14
C PRO A 112 15.08 -1.44 -11.12
N LEU A 113 15.28 -2.73 -11.41
CA LEU A 113 16.01 -3.66 -10.54
C LEU A 113 17.53 -3.35 -10.49
N ARG A 114 18.16 -3.04 -11.64
CA ARG A 114 19.58 -2.67 -11.69
C ARG A 114 19.86 -1.32 -11.04
N ARG A 115 18.94 -0.35 -11.15
CA ARG A 115 19.08 0.96 -10.48
C ARG A 115 19.12 0.81 -8.96
N ARG A 116 18.35 -0.14 -8.40
CA ARG A 116 18.38 -0.46 -6.96
C ARG A 116 19.67 -1.17 -6.51
N ALA A 117 20.24 -2.03 -7.34
CA ALA A 117 21.53 -2.66 -7.04
C ALA A 117 22.69 -1.64 -7.00
N ALA A 118 22.64 -0.60 -7.85
CA ALA A 118 23.62 0.50 -7.82
C ALA A 118 23.41 1.48 -6.65
N ALA A 119 22.22 1.51 -6.04
CA ALA A 119 21.91 2.33 -4.87
C ALA A 119 22.34 1.69 -3.53
N HIS A 120 22.96 0.51 -3.53
CA HIS A 120 23.48 -0.15 -2.32
C HIS A 120 24.75 0.48 -1.73
N ARG A 121 25.23 1.61 -2.27
CA ARG A 121 26.16 2.46 -1.53
C ARG A 121 25.34 3.37 -0.63
N PRO A 122 25.31 3.19 0.70
CA PRO A 122 24.49 4.02 1.56
C PRO A 122 25.00 5.46 1.45
N PRO A 123 24.23 6.40 0.88
CA PRO A 123 24.55 7.81 1.06
C PRO A 123 24.38 8.11 2.56
N ALA A 124 25.30 8.90 3.12
CA ALA A 124 25.10 9.45 4.45
C ALA A 124 23.72 10.15 4.48
N PRO A 125 22.90 9.95 5.52
CA PRO A 125 21.55 10.51 5.57
C PRO A 125 21.66 12.02 5.53
N SER A 126 21.43 12.59 4.36
CA SER A 126 21.26 14.02 4.22
C SER A 126 19.90 14.33 4.83
N PRO A 127 19.78 15.33 5.73
CA PRO A 127 18.49 15.73 6.27
C PRO A 127 17.67 16.30 5.11
N ARG A 128 16.89 15.45 4.44
CA ARG A 128 15.82 15.88 3.54
C ARG A 128 14.89 16.79 4.33
N ALA A 129 14.25 17.75 3.66
CA ALA A 129 13.24 18.59 4.26
C ALA A 129 12.24 17.69 4.97
N VAL A 130 12.38 17.58 6.29
CA VAL A 130 11.75 16.52 7.07
C VAL A 130 10.27 16.76 6.92
N ILE A 131 9.56 15.85 6.26
CA ILE A 131 8.10 15.83 6.32
C ILE A 131 7.77 15.60 7.80
N ARG A 132 7.62 16.69 8.57
CA ARG A 132 7.34 16.65 10.01
C ARG A 132 5.87 16.34 10.27
N CYS A 133 5.30 15.40 9.50
CA CYS A 133 4.06 14.75 9.87
C CYS A 133 4.45 13.54 10.71
N LYS A 134 4.55 13.72 12.02
CA LYS A 134 4.69 12.62 12.97
C LYS A 134 3.30 12.31 13.53
N PRO A 135 2.49 11.46 12.86
CA PRO A 135 1.24 11.01 13.42
C PRO A 135 1.51 10.30 14.76
N PRO A 136 0.51 10.25 15.65
CA PRO A 136 0.60 9.51 16.91
C PRO A 136 0.73 7.98 16.70
N LEU A 137 0.65 7.51 15.46
CA LEU A 137 0.58 6.11 15.07
C LEU A 137 1.63 5.82 13.99
N ASP A 138 2.44 4.78 14.20
CA ASP A 138 3.33 4.24 13.16
C ASP A 138 2.48 3.51 12.10
N PRO A 139 2.47 3.93 10.82
CA PRO A 139 1.67 3.29 9.76
C PRO A 139 2.03 1.82 9.53
N TYR A 140 3.20 1.40 9.98
CA TYR A 140 3.69 0.03 9.84
C TYR A 140 3.52 -0.81 11.12
N ALA A 141 2.91 -0.27 12.18
CA ALA A 141 2.57 -1.02 13.38
C ALA A 141 1.24 -1.78 13.23
N ILE A 142 0.53 -1.56 12.12
CA ILE A 142 -0.74 -2.19 11.78
C ILE A 142 -0.51 -3.11 10.59
N ASP A 143 -1.07 -4.31 10.64
CA ASP A 143 -1.01 -5.26 9.54
C ASP A 143 -1.85 -4.77 8.35
N ALA A 144 -3.16 -4.63 8.52
CA ALA A 144 -4.04 -4.04 7.52
C ALA A 144 -5.20 -3.33 8.20
N VAL A 145 -5.55 -2.13 7.74
CA VAL A 145 -6.73 -1.42 8.23
C VAL A 145 -7.47 -0.72 7.10
N GLY A 146 -8.79 -0.92 7.06
CA GLY A 146 -9.70 -0.19 6.18
C GLY A 146 -10.08 1.15 6.81
N LEU A 147 -9.90 2.24 6.07
CA LEU A 147 -10.37 3.57 6.41
C LEU A 147 -11.63 3.90 5.61
N ALA A 148 -12.70 4.28 6.32
CA ALA A 148 -13.98 4.67 5.74
C ALA A 148 -14.40 6.07 6.21
N GLY A 149 -15.40 6.64 5.54
CA GLY A 149 -15.99 7.91 5.90
C GLY A 149 -15.23 9.14 5.37
N PRO A 150 -15.75 10.35 5.66
CA PRO A 150 -15.27 11.59 5.03
C PRO A 150 -13.80 11.94 5.34
N GLY A 151 -13.25 11.45 6.46
CA GLY A 151 -11.87 11.68 6.86
C GLY A 151 -10.87 10.64 6.35
N ALA A 152 -11.31 9.58 5.66
CA ALA A 152 -10.45 8.47 5.27
C ALA A 152 -9.28 8.90 4.38
N LEU A 153 -9.58 9.56 3.24
CA LEU A 153 -8.55 10.07 2.33
C LEU A 153 -7.63 11.10 3.01
N ALA A 154 -8.21 11.97 3.85
CA ALA A 154 -7.44 12.98 4.57
C ALA A 154 -6.45 12.37 5.55
N THR A 155 -6.81 11.24 6.16
CA THR A 155 -5.98 10.47 7.08
C THR A 155 -4.93 9.66 6.32
N ALA A 156 -5.32 8.99 5.23
CA ALA A 156 -4.40 8.24 4.37
C ALA A 156 -3.24 9.11 3.88
N ARG A 157 -3.50 10.39 3.53
CA ARG A 157 -2.45 11.37 3.18
C ARG A 157 -1.42 11.54 4.29
N VAL A 158 -1.88 11.70 5.53
CA VAL A 158 -0.98 11.87 6.67
C VAL A 158 -0.16 10.61 6.89
N MET A 159 -0.78 9.44 6.79
CA MET A 159 -0.09 8.16 6.98
C MET A 159 0.96 7.90 5.88
N ALA A 160 0.65 8.23 4.64
CA ALA A 160 1.59 8.17 3.51
C ALA A 160 2.81 9.08 3.76
N LEU A 161 2.55 10.36 4.07
CA LEU A 161 3.60 11.34 4.33
C LEU A 161 4.44 11.01 5.57
N ALA A 162 3.80 10.44 6.59
CA ALA A 162 4.48 9.96 7.78
C ALA A 162 5.42 8.80 7.47
N ALA A 163 4.97 7.84 6.66
CA ALA A 163 5.77 6.70 6.22
C ALA A 163 7.01 7.15 5.43
N LEU A 164 6.83 8.09 4.49
CA LEU A 164 7.92 8.71 3.72
C LEU A 164 8.90 9.52 4.59
N GLY A 165 8.42 10.08 5.71
CA GLY A 165 9.23 10.83 6.67
C GLY A 165 9.96 9.96 7.71
N THR A 166 9.85 8.63 7.66
CA THR A 166 10.52 7.77 8.65
C THR A 166 12.03 7.68 8.42
N SER A 167 12.80 7.57 9.50
CA SER A 167 14.26 7.38 9.43
C SER A 167 14.67 5.94 9.12
N SER A 168 13.71 5.01 9.18
CA SER A 168 13.93 3.60 8.88
C SER A 168 13.79 3.38 7.38
N PRO A 169 14.54 2.42 6.79
CA PRO A 169 14.35 2.07 5.40
C PRO A 169 12.90 1.61 5.20
N SER A 170 12.20 2.28 4.30
CA SER A 170 10.77 2.04 4.07
C SER A 170 10.43 2.29 2.60
N LEU A 171 9.47 1.53 2.08
CA LEU A 171 8.92 1.71 0.75
C LEU A 171 7.41 1.81 0.85
N VAL A 172 6.88 2.93 0.40
CA VAL A 172 5.44 3.19 0.29
C VAL A 172 5.03 2.93 -1.15
N VAL A 173 4.03 2.09 -1.34
CA VAL A 173 3.47 1.74 -2.64
C VAL A 173 2.05 2.30 -2.70
N ILE A 174 1.81 3.21 -3.64
CA ILE A 174 0.50 3.86 -3.82
C ILE A 174 0.12 3.77 -5.30
N PRO A 175 -0.97 3.07 -5.67
CA PRO A 175 -1.44 3.04 -7.05
C PRO A 175 -1.67 4.46 -7.58
N ARG A 176 -1.36 4.64 -8.86
CA ARG A 176 -1.49 5.90 -9.59
C ARG A 176 -2.85 6.60 -9.37
N PRO A 177 -4.02 5.92 -9.51
CA PRO A 177 -5.31 6.58 -9.26
C PRO A 177 -5.46 7.09 -7.83
N ASP A 178 -4.87 6.40 -6.86
CA ASP A 178 -4.95 6.77 -5.45
C ASP A 178 -4.00 7.93 -5.12
N VAL A 179 -2.82 8.00 -5.77
CA VAL A 179 -1.95 9.18 -5.69
C VAL A 179 -2.68 10.42 -6.20
N THR A 180 -3.35 10.33 -7.35
CA THR A 180 -4.13 11.45 -7.90
C THR A 180 -5.25 11.89 -6.96
N ARG A 181 -6.00 10.94 -6.37
CA ARG A 181 -7.06 11.26 -5.38
C ARG A 181 -6.51 11.86 -4.08
N MET A 182 -5.39 11.33 -3.59
CA MET A 182 -4.79 11.73 -2.33
C MET A 182 -4.03 13.05 -2.45
N PHE A 183 -3.24 13.25 -3.48
CA PHE A 183 -2.33 14.38 -3.58
C PHE A 183 -2.70 15.36 -4.68
N GLY A 184 -3.61 14.99 -5.60
CA GLY A 184 -3.94 15.84 -6.75
C GLY A 184 -2.77 15.96 -7.72
N VAL A 185 -1.96 14.91 -7.83
CA VAL A 185 -0.92 14.78 -8.86
C VAL A 185 -1.61 14.35 -10.16
N ASP A 186 -1.43 15.14 -11.20
CA ASP A 186 -1.98 14.86 -12.52
C ASP A 186 -1.24 13.72 -13.20
N GLU A 187 -1.84 13.14 -14.25
CA GLU A 187 -1.30 11.92 -14.86
C GLU A 187 0.05 12.09 -15.55
N ASP A 188 0.36 13.33 -15.96
CA ASP A 188 1.61 13.69 -16.62
C ASP A 188 2.66 14.19 -15.60
N GLU A 189 2.26 14.38 -14.35
CA GLU A 189 3.09 14.94 -13.28
C GLU A 189 3.54 13.86 -12.28
N PHE A 190 3.40 12.58 -12.64
CA PHE A 190 3.97 11.51 -11.82
C PHE A 190 5.47 11.72 -11.77
N LEU A 191 5.87 12.20 -10.60
CA LEU A 191 7.22 12.54 -10.19
C LEU A 191 8.19 11.60 -10.89
N ASP A 192 9.13 12.17 -11.65
CA ASP A 192 10.39 11.50 -11.93
C ASP A 192 10.87 10.85 -10.63
N ASP A 193 11.41 9.63 -10.70
CA ASP A 193 11.82 8.69 -9.61
C ASP A 193 12.72 9.29 -8.48
N ASP A 194 12.38 10.44 -7.92
CA ASP A 194 13.20 11.30 -7.09
C ASP A 194 12.96 11.00 -5.61
N ILE A 195 11.76 10.52 -5.27
CA ILE A 195 11.44 10.02 -3.92
C ILE A 195 11.73 8.52 -3.88
N THR A 196 12.93 8.18 -3.41
CA THR A 196 13.40 6.79 -3.31
C THR A 196 12.52 5.89 -2.44
N GLU A 197 11.82 6.45 -1.45
CA GLU A 197 10.91 5.72 -0.55
C GLU A 197 9.48 5.56 -1.10
N LEU A 198 9.15 6.11 -2.28
CA LEU A 198 7.82 6.06 -2.87
C LEU A 198 7.84 5.31 -4.21
N PHE A 199 6.90 4.38 -4.40
CA PHE A 199 6.69 3.69 -5.67
C PHE A 199 5.24 3.85 -6.12
N ILE A 200 5.04 4.32 -7.36
CA ILE A 200 3.72 4.66 -7.93
C ILE A 200 3.42 3.75 -9.14
N PRO A 201 2.93 2.52 -8.93
CA PRO A 201 2.51 1.63 -10.00
C PRO A 201 1.25 2.17 -10.71
N GLY A 202 1.07 1.80 -11.99
CA GLY A 202 -0.02 2.33 -12.82
C GLY A 202 -1.44 2.02 -12.32
N ASN A 203 -1.64 0.93 -11.57
CA ASN A 203 -2.91 0.54 -10.98
C ASN A 203 -2.68 -0.38 -9.76
N LEU A 204 -3.77 -0.81 -9.10
CA LEU A 204 -3.70 -1.69 -7.93
C LEU A 204 -3.16 -3.09 -8.26
N ASP A 205 -3.58 -3.68 -9.37
CA ASP A 205 -3.08 -4.99 -9.82
C ASP A 205 -1.54 -4.99 -9.95
N ALA A 206 -0.98 -3.97 -10.62
CA ALA A 206 0.45 -3.78 -10.75
C ALA A 206 1.14 -3.54 -9.40
N ALA A 207 0.49 -2.84 -8.47
CA ALA A 207 0.99 -2.66 -7.11
C ALA A 207 1.11 -3.99 -6.36
N LEU A 208 0.09 -4.83 -6.45
CA LEU A 208 0.07 -6.14 -5.79
C LEU A 208 1.08 -7.09 -6.43
N ALA A 209 1.16 -7.14 -7.76
CA ALA A 209 2.17 -7.94 -8.47
C ALA A 209 3.60 -7.53 -8.08
N TYR A 210 3.85 -6.23 -7.95
CA TYR A 210 5.12 -5.71 -7.48
C TYR A 210 5.42 -6.16 -6.04
N LEU A 211 4.47 -5.99 -5.12
CA LEU A 211 4.64 -6.39 -3.71
C LEU A 211 4.87 -7.90 -3.57
N GLU A 212 4.14 -8.73 -4.30
CA GLU A 212 4.32 -10.19 -4.33
C GLU A 212 5.73 -10.56 -4.79
N THR A 213 6.22 -9.92 -5.85
CA THR A 213 7.56 -10.13 -6.38
C THR A 213 8.63 -9.70 -5.37
N GLU A 214 8.48 -8.51 -4.79
CA GLU A 214 9.38 -7.97 -3.77
C GLU A 214 9.44 -8.90 -2.54
N LEU A 215 8.28 -9.37 -2.05
CA LEU A 215 8.21 -10.30 -0.92
C LEU A 215 8.81 -11.67 -1.25
N ALA A 216 8.63 -12.17 -2.48
CA ALA A 216 9.25 -13.40 -2.96
C ALA A 216 10.78 -13.29 -3.00
N ILE A 217 11.32 -12.16 -3.49
CA ILE A 217 12.77 -11.88 -3.49
C ILE A 217 13.31 -11.85 -2.06
N ARG A 218 12.63 -11.15 -1.15
CA ARG A 218 13.05 -11.01 0.25
C ARG A 218 13.12 -12.33 1.00
N ARG A 219 12.17 -13.23 0.73
CA ARG A 219 12.18 -14.59 1.29
C ARG A 219 13.47 -15.33 0.93
N ASN A 220 14.07 -15.03 -0.22
CA ASN A 220 15.28 -15.66 -0.73
C ASN A 220 16.57 -14.87 -0.37
N ALA A 221 16.47 -13.57 -0.05
CA ALA A 221 17.60 -12.65 0.05
C ALA A 221 18.38 -12.66 1.39
N GLY A 222 18.06 -13.55 2.34
CA GLY A 222 18.79 -13.65 3.62
C GLY A 222 18.54 -12.48 4.60
N LYS A 223 19.31 -12.43 5.69
CA LYS A 223 19.09 -11.54 6.87
C LYS A 223 19.66 -10.12 6.71
N GLY A 224 19.40 -9.46 5.58
CA GLY A 224 19.69 -8.03 5.43
C GLY A 224 18.58 -7.15 6.03
N PRO A 225 18.86 -5.90 6.45
CA PRO A 225 17.82 -4.94 6.78
C PRO A 225 17.06 -4.57 5.49
N LEU A 226 15.80 -5.02 5.40
CA LEU A 226 14.93 -4.77 4.25
C LEU A 226 13.97 -3.63 4.55
N PRO A 227 13.62 -2.78 3.55
CA PRO A 227 12.73 -1.66 3.81
C PRO A 227 11.33 -2.13 4.17
N ARG A 228 10.70 -1.57 5.21
CA ARG A 228 9.31 -1.92 5.57
C ARG A 228 8.38 -1.56 4.40
N LEU A 229 7.49 -2.46 4.01
CA LEU A 229 6.57 -2.26 2.89
C LEU A 229 5.22 -1.75 3.40
N LEU A 230 4.72 -0.68 2.79
CA LEU A 230 3.38 -0.13 3.07
C LEU A 230 2.62 0.01 1.77
N LEU A 231 1.45 -0.63 1.68
CA LEU A 231 0.48 -0.40 0.62
C LEU A 231 -0.54 0.64 1.10
N ILE A 232 -0.81 1.66 0.29
CA ILE A 232 -1.94 2.57 0.49
C ILE A 232 -2.76 2.59 -0.79
N ALA A 233 -4.00 2.11 -0.74
CA ALA A 233 -4.80 1.94 -1.95
C ALA A 233 -6.30 1.92 -1.68
N ASP A 234 -7.10 2.31 -2.67
CA ASP A 234 -8.50 1.90 -2.75
C ASP A 234 -8.55 0.42 -3.16
N CYS A 235 -9.06 -0.44 -2.27
CA CYS A 235 -8.99 -1.89 -2.45
C CYS A 235 -10.13 -2.47 -3.32
N ALA A 236 -10.92 -1.63 -3.98
CA ALA A 236 -12.00 -2.08 -4.84
C ALA A 236 -11.50 -3.07 -5.92
N GLY A 237 -12.12 -4.25 -5.98
CA GLY A 237 -11.81 -5.29 -6.96
C GLY A 237 -10.73 -6.31 -6.57
N GLU A 238 -9.91 -6.02 -5.54
CA GLU A 238 -8.74 -6.87 -5.19
C GLU A 238 -8.71 -7.28 -3.70
N ILE A 239 -9.86 -7.22 -3.01
CA ILE A 239 -9.97 -7.51 -1.57
C ILE A 239 -9.40 -8.89 -1.24
N ASP A 240 -9.79 -9.93 -1.98
CA ASP A 240 -9.38 -11.31 -1.72
C ASP A 240 -7.88 -11.52 -1.93
N ARG A 241 -7.31 -10.86 -2.95
CA ARG A 241 -5.88 -10.91 -3.22
C ARG A 241 -5.07 -10.21 -2.13
N ILE A 242 -5.56 -9.07 -1.64
CA ILE A 242 -4.94 -8.37 -0.51
C ILE A 242 -5.01 -9.24 0.76
N HIS A 243 -6.14 -9.87 1.06
CA HIS A 243 -6.25 -10.83 2.18
C HIS A 243 -5.26 -11.97 2.06
N ALA A 244 -5.14 -12.57 0.87
CA ALA A 244 -4.18 -13.64 0.61
C ALA A 244 -2.73 -13.17 0.80
N LEU A 245 -2.40 -11.96 0.33
CA LEU A 245 -1.09 -11.33 0.50
C LEU A 245 -0.75 -11.14 1.99
N MET A 246 -1.65 -10.53 2.77
CA MET A 246 -1.44 -10.28 4.20
C MET A 246 -1.33 -11.58 4.99
N THR A 247 -2.18 -12.56 4.67
CA THR A 247 -2.17 -13.86 5.36
C THR A 247 -0.89 -14.64 5.11
N ARG A 248 -0.39 -14.63 3.86
CA ARG A 248 0.83 -15.34 3.47
C ARG A 248 2.09 -14.64 4.01
N HIS A 249 2.07 -13.32 4.16
CA HIS A 249 3.24 -12.50 4.47
C HIS A 249 3.04 -11.63 5.72
N ARG A 250 2.55 -12.23 6.82
CA ARG A 250 2.30 -11.54 8.09
C ARG A 250 3.54 -10.78 8.57
N GLY A 251 3.34 -9.50 8.92
CA GLY A 251 4.39 -8.60 9.41
C GLY A 251 5.43 -8.16 8.37
N ALA A 252 5.36 -8.65 7.12
CA ALA A 252 6.30 -8.26 6.06
C ALA A 252 5.81 -7.06 5.23
N VAL A 253 4.50 -6.82 5.24
CA VAL A 253 3.82 -5.72 4.56
C VAL A 253 2.69 -5.21 5.44
N SER A 254 2.56 -3.89 5.52
CA SER A 254 1.44 -3.21 6.15
C SER A 254 0.52 -2.61 5.08
N ALA A 255 -0.77 -2.46 5.38
CA ALA A 255 -1.73 -1.90 4.43
C ALA A 255 -2.70 -0.90 5.07
N ILE A 256 -2.88 0.24 4.41
CA ILE A 256 -3.91 1.23 4.72
C ILE A 256 -4.84 1.30 3.52
N LEU A 257 -6.03 0.73 3.70
CA LEU A 257 -6.92 0.43 2.59
C LEU A 257 -8.11 1.38 2.63
N MET A 258 -8.53 1.86 1.48
CA MET A 258 -9.74 2.66 1.29
C MET A 258 -10.77 1.82 0.53
N GLY A 259 -12.03 2.22 0.60
CA GLY A 259 -13.11 1.53 -0.12
C GLY A 259 -13.68 0.32 0.65
N PRO A 260 -14.07 -0.76 -0.06
CA PRO A 260 -14.89 -1.85 0.47
C PRO A 260 -14.12 -2.91 1.29
N TRP A 261 -13.07 -2.53 2.02
CA TRP A 261 -12.30 -3.47 2.84
C TRP A 261 -13.16 -4.17 3.90
N THR A 262 -13.01 -5.48 4.02
CA THR A 262 -13.84 -6.36 4.87
C THR A 262 -13.16 -6.85 6.15
N GLY A 263 -11.87 -6.61 6.34
CA GLY A 263 -11.17 -6.88 7.61
C GLY A 263 -11.33 -5.72 8.61
N ASP A 264 -10.35 -5.58 9.51
CA ASP A 264 -10.30 -4.49 10.50
C ASP A 264 -10.56 -3.13 9.83
N ARG A 265 -11.58 -2.42 10.30
CA ARG A 265 -12.07 -1.21 9.66
C ARG A 265 -12.41 -0.14 10.66
N ALA A 266 -12.02 1.08 10.35
CA ALA A 266 -12.34 2.26 11.10
C ALA A 266 -13.04 3.30 10.24
N THR A 267 -14.11 3.89 10.76
CA THR A 267 -14.77 5.03 10.14
C THR A 267 -14.20 6.32 10.72
N VAL A 268 -13.65 7.16 9.87
CA VAL A 268 -13.03 8.43 10.22
C VAL A 268 -13.92 9.57 9.76
N THR A 269 -14.35 10.38 10.71
CA THR A 269 -15.11 11.61 10.44
C THR A 269 -14.23 12.68 9.78
N ALA A 270 -14.83 13.72 9.20
CA ALA A 270 -14.07 14.85 8.62
C ALA A 270 -13.14 15.53 9.65
N ALA A 271 -13.51 15.51 10.94
CA ALA A 271 -12.70 16.05 12.03
C ALA A 271 -11.59 15.11 12.52
N GLY A 272 -11.42 13.93 11.90
CA GLY A 272 -10.42 12.94 12.30
C GLY A 272 -10.81 12.07 13.49
N VAL A 273 -12.04 12.18 14.00
CA VAL A 273 -12.53 11.27 15.05
C VAL A 273 -12.73 9.88 14.46
N VAL A 274 -12.16 8.88 15.12
CA VAL A 274 -12.20 7.48 14.74
C VAL A 274 -13.35 6.80 15.47
N THR A 275 -14.16 6.08 14.71
CA THR A 275 -15.20 5.20 15.23
C THR A 275 -14.92 3.80 14.71
N VAL A 276 -14.73 2.86 15.63
CA VAL A 276 -14.47 1.46 15.28
C VAL A 276 -15.65 0.62 15.74
N PRO A 277 -16.11 -0.36 14.92
CA PRO A 277 -16.98 -1.40 15.39
C PRO A 277 -16.42 -2.09 16.65
N PRO A 278 -17.25 -2.39 17.66
CA PRO A 278 -16.80 -2.82 18.99
C PRO A 278 -16.08 -4.18 19.03
N ALA A 279 -16.13 -4.97 17.97
CA ALA A 279 -15.50 -6.30 17.92
C ALA A 279 -14.01 -6.27 17.50
N ASP A 280 -13.60 -5.25 16.76
CA ASP A 280 -12.35 -5.28 15.99
C ASP A 280 -11.59 -3.96 16.14
N ALA A 281 -11.38 -3.46 17.37
CA ALA A 281 -10.57 -2.26 17.61
C ALA A 281 -9.17 -2.47 17.01
N PRO A 282 -8.86 -1.97 15.79
CA PRO A 282 -7.46 -1.87 15.42
C PRO A 282 -6.82 -0.96 16.47
N GLY A 283 -5.53 -1.13 16.76
CA GLY A 283 -4.80 -0.28 17.73
C GLY A 283 -4.70 1.21 17.33
N LEU A 284 -5.69 1.73 16.60
CA LEU A 284 -5.87 3.11 16.23
C LEU A 284 -6.22 3.97 17.45
N PRO A 285 -5.68 5.18 17.53
CA PRO A 285 -6.12 6.16 18.52
C PRO A 285 -7.54 6.66 18.22
N ASP A 286 -8.24 7.19 19.24
CA ASP A 286 -9.58 7.79 19.11
C ASP A 286 -9.65 8.94 18.08
N ARG A 287 -8.49 9.56 17.79
CA ARG A 287 -8.36 10.61 16.79
C ARG A 287 -7.15 10.38 15.91
N LEU A 288 -7.38 10.43 14.60
CA LEU A 288 -6.33 10.44 13.60
C LEU A 288 -6.17 11.84 12.99
N PRO A 289 -4.93 12.26 12.73
CA PRO A 289 -4.68 13.53 12.05
C PRO A 289 -5.25 13.50 10.63
N THR A 290 -5.87 14.61 10.21
CA THR A 290 -6.37 14.79 8.84
C THR A 290 -5.60 15.89 8.13
N MET A 291 -5.49 15.78 6.79
CA MET A 291 -4.80 16.77 5.97
C MET A 291 -5.56 17.08 4.69
N SER A 292 -5.58 18.36 4.32
CA SER A 292 -6.10 18.81 3.02
C SER A 292 -5.22 18.32 1.88
N ARG A 293 -5.82 18.16 0.69
CA ARG A 293 -5.11 17.73 -0.52
C ARG A 293 -3.96 18.68 -0.86
N THR A 294 -4.22 19.99 -0.88
CA THR A 294 -3.21 21.02 -1.22
C THR A 294 -2.00 21.01 -0.28
N ARG A 295 -2.24 20.86 1.03
CA ARG A 295 -1.14 20.76 2.00
C ARG A 295 -0.34 19.47 1.81
N ALA A 296 -1.02 18.36 1.53
CA ALA A 296 -0.36 17.08 1.29
C ALA A 296 0.51 17.14 0.02
N ARG A 297 0.01 17.78 -1.05
CA ARG A 297 0.76 18.02 -2.29
C ARG A 297 2.04 18.81 -2.03
N SER A 298 1.93 19.97 -1.39
CA SER A 298 3.09 20.81 -1.07
C SER A 298 4.14 20.08 -0.22
N LEU A 299 3.72 19.22 0.70
CA LEU A 299 4.66 18.41 1.50
C LEU A 299 5.30 17.28 0.69
N LEU A 300 4.57 16.69 -0.26
CA LEU A 300 5.10 15.69 -1.18
C LEU A 300 6.14 16.32 -2.12
N ASP A 301 5.86 17.50 -2.65
CA ASP A 301 6.78 18.24 -3.54
C ASP A 301 8.07 18.62 -2.79
N ALA A 302 7.93 19.14 -1.57
CA ALA A 302 9.07 19.43 -0.70
C ALA A 302 9.92 18.19 -0.35
N ALA A 303 9.34 16.98 -0.42
CA ALA A 303 10.05 15.73 -0.20
C ALA A 303 10.79 15.23 -1.45
N ALA A 304 10.30 15.59 -2.63
CA ALA A 304 10.94 15.30 -3.91
C ALA A 304 12.16 16.21 -4.15
N GLU A 305 12.15 17.44 -3.63
CA GLU A 305 13.27 18.36 -3.80
C GLU A 305 14.58 17.80 -3.19
N PRO A 306 15.65 17.62 -4.01
CA PRO A 306 16.94 17.22 -3.48
C PRO A 306 17.46 18.29 -2.52
N PRO A 307 18.14 17.90 -1.42
CA PRO A 307 18.67 18.87 -0.47
C PRO A 307 19.59 19.85 -1.21
N PRO A 308 19.57 21.14 -0.87
CA PRO A 308 20.42 22.13 -1.53
C PRO A 308 21.86 21.65 -1.43
N SER A 309 22.46 21.35 -2.59
CA SER A 309 23.87 21.01 -2.63
C SER A 309 24.62 22.22 -2.08
N HIS A 310 25.15 22.09 -0.86
CA HIS A 310 25.99 23.12 -0.28
C HIS A 310 27.23 23.21 -1.16
N LYS A 311 27.20 24.14 -2.13
CA LYS A 311 28.38 24.53 -2.89
C LYS A 311 29.41 24.97 -1.86
N ARG A 312 30.40 24.10 -1.64
CA ARG A 312 31.52 24.36 -0.75
C ARG A 312 32.10 25.71 -1.17
N PRO A 313 32.18 26.72 -0.27
CA PRO A 313 32.65 28.04 -0.65
C PRO A 313 34.04 27.89 -1.29
N PRO A 314 34.32 28.61 -2.39
CA PRO A 314 35.61 28.49 -3.07
C PRO A 314 36.70 28.79 -2.06
N ARG A 315 37.55 27.79 -1.82
CA ARG A 315 38.70 27.88 -0.92
C ARG A 315 39.61 28.97 -1.47
N ARG A 316 39.52 30.17 -0.90
CA ARG A 316 40.33 31.34 -1.24
C ARG A 316 41.80 30.95 -1.11
N SER A 317 42.46 30.66 -2.22
CA SER A 317 43.89 30.39 -2.22
C SER A 317 44.60 31.69 -1.88
N THR A 318 45.14 31.79 -0.67
CA THR A 318 46.13 32.79 -0.32
C THR A 318 47.41 32.46 -1.07
N ALA A 319 47.51 32.94 -2.31
CA ALA A 319 48.77 33.02 -3.02
C ALA A 319 49.61 34.10 -2.32
N ARG A 320 50.58 33.61 -1.56
CA ARG A 320 51.64 34.35 -0.87
C ARG A 320 52.43 35.13 -1.94
N ARG A 321 52.38 36.46 -1.88
CA ARG A 321 53.22 37.36 -2.68
C ARG A 321 54.62 37.37 -2.06
N THR A 322 55.61 36.90 -2.82
CA THR A 322 57.01 37.33 -2.73
C THR A 322 57.23 38.39 -3.78
#